data_AF-A0AA38LA92-F1
#
_entry.id   AF-A0AA38LA92-F1
#
_cell.length_a   1.000
_cell.length_b   1.000
_cell.length_c   1.000
_cell.angle_alpha   90.00
_cell.angle_beta   90.00
_cell.angle_gamma   90.00
#
_symmetry.space_group_name_H-M   'P 1'
#
loop_
_entity.id
_entity.type
_entity.pdbx_description
1 polymer ?
#
loop_
_entity_poly.entity_id
_entity_poly.type
_entity_poly.pdbx_seq_one_letter_code
_entity_poly.pdbx_strand_id
1 'polypeptide(L)'
;MGFVFGNDVFLDGFVRKRTHRHGVRYGYGKTVLVMYPVSVGTFPDVPTVYPSLYQYLGAEPFFLLAGPNVIESEEHILKMARQIKSVTEKLGVQLVFKSSFDKANRTSAKSFRGPGLEEGLKILERVKTTFDLPIVTDVHEAHQCEPVGRVADIIQIPAFLCRQTDLLVSAAKTGKIVNIKKGQFCASS
;
A
#
# COMPACT_ATOMS: atom_id res chain seq x y z
N MET A 1 -10.10 10.66 2.43
CA MET A 1 -11.13 9.92 3.17
C MET A 1 -11.21 8.64 2.38
N GLY A 2 -10.73 7.51 2.91
CA GLY A 2 -10.88 6.25 2.18
C GLY A 2 -12.36 5.98 2.02
N PHE A 3 -12.85 5.90 0.79
CA PHE A 3 -14.23 5.54 0.53
C PHE A 3 -14.27 4.02 0.40
N VAL A 4 -15.02 3.39 1.30
CA VAL A 4 -15.37 1.97 1.20
C VAL A 4 -16.69 1.92 0.42
N PHE A 5 -16.64 1.54 -0.85
CA PHE A 5 -17.84 1.36 -1.67
C PHE A 5 -18.31 -0.09 -1.51
N GLY A 6 -19.36 -0.31 -0.71
CA GLY A 6 -19.78 -1.65 -0.28
C GLY A 6 -18.78 -2.29 0.69
N ASN A 7 -19.15 -3.40 1.34
CA ASN A 7 -18.29 -4.04 2.35
C ASN A 7 -16.96 -4.58 1.81
N ASP A 8 -16.81 -4.63 0.48
CA ASP A 8 -15.79 -5.48 -0.13
C ASP A 8 -14.64 -4.68 -0.75
N VAL A 9 -14.85 -3.43 -1.20
CA VAL A 9 -13.85 -2.68 -2.00
C VAL A 9 -13.24 -1.49 -1.23
N PHE A 10 -11.91 -1.48 -1.14
CA PHE A 10 -11.11 -0.36 -0.64
C PHE A 10 -10.59 0.50 -1.79
N LEU A 11 -10.78 1.82 -1.70
CA LEU A 11 -10.29 2.80 -2.67
C LEU A 11 -9.56 3.94 -1.96
N ASP A 12 -8.33 4.22 -2.40
CA ASP A 12 -7.58 5.43 -2.05
C ASP A 12 -7.00 6.05 -3.33
N GLY A 13 -7.37 7.31 -3.59
CA GLY A 13 -6.90 8.06 -4.76
C GLY A 13 -5.83 9.05 -4.34
N PHE A 14 -4.75 9.18 -5.10
CA PHE A 14 -3.64 10.06 -4.75
C PHE A 14 -3.42 11.15 -5.80
N VAL A 15 -3.76 12.38 -5.44
CA VAL A 15 -3.52 13.56 -6.28
C VAL A 15 -2.16 14.16 -5.94
N ARG A 16 -1.39 14.49 -6.97
CA ARG A 16 -0.10 15.18 -6.83
C ARG A 16 -0.31 16.61 -6.32
N LYS A 17 0.36 17.00 -5.22
CA LYS A 17 0.42 18.39 -4.78
C LYS A 17 1.73 19.03 -5.27
N ARG A 18 1.70 20.33 -5.60
CA ARG A 18 2.90 21.10 -6.03
C ARG A 18 4.00 21.04 -4.97
N THR A 19 5.24 20.96 -5.44
CA THR A 19 6.48 20.73 -4.71
C THR A 19 6.87 21.89 -3.76
N HIS A 20 7.30 21.55 -2.54
CA HIS A 20 8.21 22.37 -1.73
C HIS A 20 9.52 21.58 -1.53
N ARG A 21 10.65 22.30 -1.35
CA ARG A 21 12.06 21.91 -1.56
C ARG A 21 12.62 20.58 -0.97
N HIS A 22 11.83 19.66 -0.41
CA HIS A 22 12.32 18.39 0.20
C HIS A 22 11.39 17.17 0.00
N GLY A 23 10.99 16.86 -1.24
CA GLY A 23 10.26 15.62 -1.58
C GLY A 23 8.87 15.84 -2.21
N VAL A 24 8.34 14.81 -2.87
CA VAL A 24 7.00 14.84 -3.48
C VAL A 24 5.99 14.27 -2.51
N ARG A 25 4.99 15.07 -2.12
CA ARG A 25 3.85 14.62 -1.31
C ARG A 25 2.63 14.42 -2.20
N TYR A 26 2.05 13.23 -2.17
CA TYR A 26 0.73 12.97 -2.74
C TYR A 26 -0.30 13.01 -1.63
N GLY A 27 -1.44 13.66 -1.85
CA GLY A 27 -2.44 13.82 -0.80
C GLY A 27 -3.84 14.05 -1.33
N TYR A 28 -4.75 13.16 -0.94
CA TYR A 28 -6.19 13.32 -1.05
C TYR A 28 -6.84 12.83 0.25
N GLY A 29 -7.28 13.76 1.11
CA GLY A 29 -7.95 13.50 2.40
C GLY A 29 -7.37 12.39 3.32
N LYS A 30 -6.81 12.75 4.47
CA LYS A 30 -6.38 11.85 5.57
C LYS A 30 -5.30 10.78 5.24
N THR A 31 -4.97 10.47 3.99
CA THR A 31 -3.78 9.66 3.66
C THR A 31 -2.65 10.58 3.18
N VAL A 32 -1.47 10.42 3.78
CA VAL A 32 -0.25 11.12 3.35
C VAL A 32 0.68 10.05 2.81
N LEU A 33 0.83 9.97 1.48
CA LEU A 33 1.92 9.19 0.94
C LEU A 33 3.20 9.97 1.20
N VAL A 34 3.93 9.55 2.22
CA VAL A 34 5.27 10.07 2.47
C VAL A 34 6.23 9.29 1.60
N MET A 35 6.41 9.75 0.36
CA MET A 35 7.55 9.28 -0.43
C MET A 35 8.79 9.99 0.11
N TYR A 36 9.49 9.35 1.03
CA TYR A 36 10.88 9.69 1.20
C TYR A 36 11.59 9.20 -0.04
N PRO A 37 12.22 10.07 -0.84
CA PRO A 37 13.36 9.57 -1.54
C PRO A 37 14.32 9.09 -0.44
N VAL A 38 14.81 7.85 -0.48
CA VAL A 38 15.90 7.47 0.42
C VAL A 38 17.13 8.22 -0.09
N SER A 39 17.24 9.49 0.29
CA SER A 39 18.44 10.28 0.05
C SER A 39 19.51 9.79 1.01
N VAL A 40 20.72 9.69 0.47
CA VAL A 40 21.95 9.03 0.96
C VAL A 40 22.50 9.60 2.30
N GLY A 41 21.65 9.95 3.27
CA GLY A 41 22.07 10.66 4.49
C GLY A 41 21.52 10.13 5.81
N THR A 42 20.45 9.33 5.81
CA THR A 42 19.79 8.90 7.07
C THR A 42 19.96 7.41 7.39
N PHE A 43 20.28 6.56 6.41
CA PHE A 43 20.59 5.15 6.62
C PHE A 43 21.65 4.71 5.58
N PRO A 44 22.92 4.49 5.97
CA PRO A 44 24.02 4.25 5.03
C PRO A 44 23.91 2.95 4.22
N ASP A 45 23.07 2.01 4.65
CA ASP A 45 22.99 0.65 4.08
C ASP A 45 21.73 0.39 3.22
N VAL A 46 20.92 1.42 2.92
CA VAL A 46 19.68 1.24 2.13
C VAL A 46 19.93 1.60 0.65
N PRO A 47 19.82 0.64 -0.29
CA PRO A 47 20.08 0.89 -1.71
C PRO A 47 19.12 1.95 -2.30
N THR A 48 19.66 2.89 -3.06
CA THR A 48 18.87 3.85 -3.83
C THR A 48 18.31 3.18 -5.08
N VAL A 49 16.99 2.92 -5.12
CA VAL A 49 16.32 2.25 -6.25
C VAL A 49 15.18 3.13 -6.76
N TYR A 50 15.34 3.75 -7.93
CA TYR A 50 14.28 4.49 -8.65
C TYR A 50 14.10 4.01 -10.10
N PRO A 51 13.48 2.85 -10.39
CA PRO A 51 13.59 2.32 -11.75
C PRO A 51 12.34 2.53 -12.61
N SER A 52 11.11 2.39 -12.09
CA SER A 52 9.90 2.44 -12.93
C SER A 52 8.62 2.79 -12.17
N LEU A 53 8.45 2.25 -10.96
CA LEU A 53 7.21 2.46 -10.18
C LEU A 53 6.99 3.93 -9.80
N TYR A 54 8.04 4.68 -9.49
CA TYR A 54 7.90 6.13 -9.22
C TYR A 54 7.41 6.92 -10.42
N GLN A 55 7.82 6.53 -11.64
CA GLN A 55 7.32 7.13 -12.87
C GLN A 55 5.88 6.70 -13.13
N TYR A 56 5.57 5.42 -12.90
CA TYR A 56 4.21 4.87 -12.97
C TYR A 56 3.24 5.60 -12.04
N LEU A 57 3.64 5.86 -10.79
CA LEU A 57 2.86 6.61 -9.79
C LEU A 57 2.84 8.13 -10.03
N GLY A 58 3.74 8.64 -10.87
CA GLY A 58 3.79 10.05 -11.26
C GLY A 58 2.78 10.44 -12.36
N ALA A 59 1.91 9.53 -12.77
CA ALA A 59 0.89 9.77 -13.80
C ALA A 59 -0.13 10.83 -13.34
N GLU A 60 -0.41 11.79 -14.23
CA GLU A 60 -1.36 12.89 -14.00
C GLU A 60 -2.78 12.47 -14.44
N PRO A 61 -3.86 12.87 -13.74
CA PRO A 61 -3.87 13.73 -12.56
C PRO A 61 -3.76 12.97 -11.22
N PHE A 62 -3.93 11.65 -11.22
CA PHE A 62 -3.81 10.79 -10.03
C PHE A 62 -3.57 9.32 -10.41
N PHE A 63 -3.13 8.53 -9.43
CA PHE A 63 -3.19 7.06 -9.47
C PHE A 63 -4.12 6.53 -8.39
N LEU A 64 -4.52 5.27 -8.53
CA LEU A 64 -5.48 4.60 -7.66
C LEU A 64 -4.84 3.42 -6.92
N LEU A 65 -4.97 3.38 -5.60
CA LEU A 65 -4.82 2.17 -4.81
C LEU A 65 -6.19 1.53 -4.67
N ALA A 66 -6.42 0.36 -5.28
CA ALA A 66 -7.72 -0.28 -5.27
C ALA A 66 -7.65 -1.79 -5.15
N GLY A 67 -8.63 -2.36 -4.46
CA GLY A 67 -8.83 -3.79 -4.37
C GLY A 67 -9.67 -4.14 -3.15
N PRO A 68 -9.88 -5.43 -2.90
CA PRO A 68 -10.71 -5.85 -1.80
C PRO A 68 -10.09 -5.49 -0.43
N ASN A 69 -10.93 -5.32 0.58
CA ASN A 69 -10.47 -4.88 1.90
C ASN A 69 -9.52 -5.91 2.56
N VAL A 70 -9.85 -7.19 2.43
CA VAL A 70 -9.11 -8.35 2.94
C VAL A 70 -9.11 -9.44 1.88
N ILE A 71 -8.11 -10.32 1.90
CA ILE A 71 -8.12 -11.54 1.10
C ILE A 71 -9.11 -12.53 1.71
N GLU A 72 -10.16 -12.84 0.98
CA GLU A 72 -11.17 -13.83 1.39
C GLU A 72 -10.92 -15.20 0.78
N SER A 73 -10.63 -15.21 -0.52
CA SER A 73 -10.19 -16.39 -1.26
C SER A 73 -9.36 -15.96 -2.46
N GLU A 74 -8.53 -16.87 -2.95
CA GLU A 74 -7.67 -16.62 -4.10
C GLU A 74 -8.49 -16.35 -5.39
N GLU A 75 -9.58 -17.09 -5.59
CA GLU A 75 -10.52 -16.88 -6.71
C GLU A 75 -11.12 -15.48 -6.66
N HIS A 76 -11.59 -15.04 -5.48
CA HIS A 76 -12.18 -13.73 -5.30
C HIS A 76 -11.14 -12.63 -5.62
N ILE A 77 -9.92 -12.75 -5.11
CA ILE A 77 -8.85 -11.79 -5.35
C ILE A 77 -8.53 -11.67 -6.84
N LEU A 78 -8.36 -12.79 -7.56
CA LEU A 78 -8.03 -12.76 -8.98
C LEU A 78 -9.18 -12.16 -9.82
N LYS A 79 -10.42 -12.47 -9.46
CA LYS A 79 -11.62 -11.88 -10.11
C LYS A 79 -11.63 -10.37 -9.93
N MET A 80 -11.42 -9.88 -8.71
CA MET A 80 -11.40 -8.45 -8.41
C MET A 80 -10.26 -7.72 -9.12
N ALA A 81 -9.05 -8.29 -9.11
CA ALA A 81 -7.91 -7.72 -9.81
C ALA A 81 -8.18 -7.54 -11.31
N ARG A 82 -8.74 -8.58 -11.97
CA ARG A 82 -9.13 -8.52 -13.39
C ARG A 82 -10.14 -7.42 -13.66
N GLN A 83 -11.20 -7.34 -12.85
CA GLN A 83 -12.29 -6.37 -13.07
C GLN A 83 -11.82 -4.94 -12.84
N ILE A 84 -11.10 -4.67 -11.75
CA ILE A 84 -10.59 -3.33 -11.43
C ILE A 84 -9.56 -2.89 -12.49
N LYS A 85 -8.66 -3.79 -12.91
CA LYS A 85 -7.72 -3.52 -14.01
C LYS A 85 -8.45 -3.11 -15.29
N SER A 86 -9.45 -3.90 -15.71
CA SER A 86 -10.21 -3.58 -16.93
C SER A 86 -10.90 -2.22 -16.88
N VAL A 87 -11.43 -1.83 -15.71
CA VAL A 87 -12.06 -0.50 -15.53
C VAL A 87 -11.01 0.60 -15.56
N THR A 88 -9.91 0.45 -14.82
CA THR A 88 -8.85 1.46 -14.74
C THR A 88 -8.12 1.68 -16.07
N GLU A 89 -7.89 0.62 -16.85
CA GLU A 89 -7.35 0.70 -18.21
C GLU A 89 -8.27 1.49 -19.16
N LYS A 90 -9.58 1.23 -19.13
CA LYS A 90 -10.57 1.97 -19.93
C LYS A 90 -10.60 3.47 -19.59
N LEU A 91 -10.33 3.80 -18.33
CA LEU A 91 -10.31 5.17 -17.83
C LEU A 91 -8.92 5.84 -17.96
N GLY A 92 -7.89 5.11 -18.38
CA GLY A 92 -6.52 5.60 -18.44
C GLY A 92 -5.93 5.93 -17.05
N VAL A 93 -6.41 5.28 -15.99
CA VAL A 93 -5.97 5.51 -14.61
C VAL A 93 -4.98 4.43 -14.20
N GLN A 94 -3.85 4.83 -13.63
CA GLN A 94 -2.86 3.89 -13.11
C GLN A 94 -3.36 3.22 -11.82
N LEU A 95 -3.15 1.91 -11.72
CA LEU A 95 -3.65 1.06 -10.64
C LEU A 95 -2.49 0.41 -9.88
N VAL A 96 -2.53 0.53 -8.56
CA VAL A 96 -1.82 -0.36 -7.65
C VAL A 96 -2.86 -1.21 -6.94
N PHE A 97 -2.72 -2.53 -7.05
CA PHE A 97 -3.67 -3.44 -6.45
C PHE A 97 -3.45 -3.52 -4.93
N LYS A 98 -4.52 -3.32 -4.17
CA LYS A 98 -4.49 -3.34 -2.70
C LYS A 98 -5.34 -4.48 -2.15
N SER A 99 -4.77 -5.30 -1.27
CA SER A 99 -5.56 -6.11 -0.33
C SER A 99 -4.78 -6.40 0.95
N SER A 100 -5.49 -6.63 2.06
CA SER A 100 -4.87 -7.00 3.35
C SER A 100 -4.82 -8.52 3.49
N PHE A 101 -3.66 -9.07 3.87
CA PHE A 101 -3.55 -10.50 4.23
C PHE A 101 -4.03 -10.79 5.66
N ASP A 102 -4.01 -9.77 6.53
CA ASP A 102 -4.44 -9.86 7.92
C ASP A 102 -5.18 -8.57 8.37
N LYS A 103 -6.23 -8.75 9.18
CA LYS A 103 -6.94 -7.69 9.90
C LYS A 103 -6.60 -7.79 11.38
N ALA A 104 -5.46 -7.23 11.79
CA ALA A 104 -4.93 -7.34 13.15
C ALA A 104 -5.72 -6.58 14.24
N ASN A 105 -6.75 -5.83 13.88
CA ASN A 105 -7.46 -4.91 14.77
C ASN A 105 -8.97 -5.21 14.88
N ARG A 106 -9.36 -6.48 14.82
CA ARG A 106 -10.77 -6.89 15.03
C ARG A 106 -11.17 -6.74 16.50
N THR A 107 -12.40 -6.27 16.73
CA THR A 107 -12.99 -6.16 18.08
C THR A 107 -13.27 -7.53 18.73
N SER A 108 -13.34 -8.60 17.94
CA SER A 108 -13.54 -9.98 18.43
C SER A 108 -12.49 -10.91 17.83
N ALA A 109 -11.88 -11.74 18.67
CA ALA A 109 -10.89 -12.74 18.27
C ALA A 109 -11.45 -13.82 17.32
N LYS A 110 -12.76 -14.06 17.33
CA LYS A 110 -13.44 -15.03 16.45
C LYS A 110 -13.68 -14.51 15.03
N SER A 111 -13.43 -13.22 14.81
CA SER A 111 -13.63 -12.62 13.50
C SER A 111 -12.63 -13.14 12.46
N PHE A 112 -13.09 -13.38 11.23
CA PHE A 112 -12.18 -13.67 10.12
C PHE A 112 -11.14 -12.55 9.94
N ARG A 113 -9.89 -12.93 9.77
CA ARG A 113 -8.77 -11.98 9.66
C ARG A 113 -8.12 -11.95 8.29
N GLY A 114 -8.43 -12.90 7.41
CA GLY A 114 -7.67 -13.14 6.20
C GLY A 114 -6.88 -14.45 6.29
N PRO A 115 -6.16 -14.81 5.22
CA PRO A 115 -5.39 -16.06 5.14
C PRO A 115 -4.09 -16.02 5.95
N GLY A 116 -3.70 -14.86 6.50
CA GLY A 116 -2.42 -14.68 7.17
C GLY A 116 -1.28 -14.41 6.19
N LEU A 117 -0.07 -14.27 6.74
CA LEU A 117 1.09 -13.75 6.02
C LEU A 117 1.50 -14.62 4.83
N GLU A 118 1.77 -15.90 5.04
CA GLU A 118 2.34 -16.78 4.01
C GLU A 118 1.39 -16.97 2.82
N GLU A 119 0.17 -17.45 3.07
CA GLU A 119 -0.81 -17.70 2.02
C GLU A 119 -1.30 -16.39 1.39
N GLY A 120 -1.44 -15.32 2.18
CA GLY A 120 -1.80 -14.01 1.64
C GLY A 120 -0.76 -13.45 0.68
N LEU A 121 0.53 -13.60 0.98
CA LEU A 121 1.61 -13.16 0.09
C LEU A 121 1.68 -13.98 -1.18
N LYS A 122 1.48 -15.29 -1.12
CA LYS A 122 1.39 -16.15 -2.30
C LYS A 122 0.26 -15.72 -3.24
N ILE A 123 -0.92 -15.42 -2.69
CA ILE A 123 -2.07 -14.93 -3.47
C ILE A 123 -1.75 -13.58 -4.12
N LEU A 124 -1.13 -12.65 -3.37
CA LEU A 124 -0.75 -11.33 -3.89
C LEU A 124 0.33 -11.41 -4.97
N GLU A 125 1.31 -12.29 -4.83
CA GLU A 125 2.32 -12.57 -5.85
C GLU A 125 1.67 -13.11 -7.14
N ARG A 126 0.65 -13.96 -7.01
CA ARG A 126 -0.11 -14.43 -8.17
C ARG A 126 -0.85 -13.30 -8.87
N VAL A 127 -1.45 -12.36 -8.13
CA VAL A 127 -2.04 -11.15 -8.74
C VAL A 127 -0.98 -10.35 -9.49
N LYS A 128 0.15 -10.09 -8.85
CA LYS A 128 1.26 -9.30 -9.39
C LYS A 128 1.71 -9.85 -10.74
N THR A 129 1.98 -11.15 -10.79
CA THR A 129 2.48 -11.85 -11.98
C THR A 129 1.40 -12.03 -13.06
N THR A 130 0.17 -12.38 -12.68
CA THR A 130 -0.92 -12.65 -13.64
C THR A 130 -1.39 -11.38 -14.35
N PHE A 131 -1.41 -10.26 -13.64
CA PHE A 131 -1.97 -9.01 -14.16
C PHE A 131 -0.95 -7.91 -14.37
N ASP A 132 0.33 -8.13 -14.10
CA ASP A 132 1.39 -7.13 -14.18
C ASP A 132 1.00 -5.83 -13.45
N LEU A 133 0.53 -5.98 -12.21
CA LEU A 133 0.08 -4.88 -11.36
C LEU A 133 1.02 -4.72 -10.16
N PRO A 134 1.42 -3.49 -9.82
CA PRO A 134 2.13 -3.26 -8.57
C PRO A 134 1.20 -3.54 -7.39
N ILE A 135 1.77 -4.05 -6.30
CA ILE A 135 1.04 -4.49 -5.10
C ILE A 135 1.28 -3.55 -3.93
N VAL A 136 0.21 -3.24 -3.20
CA VAL A 136 0.26 -2.62 -1.87
C VAL A 136 -0.48 -3.47 -0.84
N THR A 137 0.15 -3.71 0.30
CA THR A 137 -0.49 -4.39 1.45
C THR A 137 0.01 -3.81 2.77
N ASP A 138 -0.75 -3.99 3.85
CA ASP A 138 -0.40 -3.47 5.17
C ASP A 138 0.35 -4.47 6.04
N VAL A 139 1.29 -3.94 6.82
CA VAL A 139 2.01 -4.67 7.88
C VAL A 139 1.54 -4.20 9.25
N HIS A 140 1.50 -5.14 10.20
CA HIS A 140 1.08 -4.89 11.58
C HIS A 140 2.23 -5.07 12.58
N GLU A 141 3.29 -5.77 12.19
CA GLU A 141 4.46 -6.05 13.04
C GLU A 141 5.78 -5.96 12.26
N ALA A 142 6.88 -5.62 12.94
CA ALA A 142 8.16 -5.34 12.29
C ALA A 142 8.73 -6.56 11.53
N HIS A 143 8.53 -7.77 12.03
CA HIS A 143 9.02 -9.00 11.39
C HIS A 143 8.31 -9.31 10.07
N GLN A 144 7.13 -8.71 9.83
CA GLN A 144 6.36 -8.91 8.59
C GLN A 144 6.93 -8.10 7.43
N CYS A 145 7.68 -7.02 7.70
CA CYS A 145 8.15 -6.10 6.66
C CYS A 145 9.04 -6.79 5.61
N GLU A 146 9.98 -7.63 6.03
CA GLU A 146 10.91 -8.31 5.14
C GLU A 146 10.19 -9.25 4.15
N PRO A 147 9.37 -10.23 4.59
CA PRO A 147 8.67 -11.12 3.66
C PRO A 147 7.64 -10.35 2.81
N VAL A 148 6.94 -9.37 3.38
CA VAL A 148 6.03 -8.51 2.60
C VAL A 148 6.79 -7.74 1.52
N GLY A 149 7.97 -7.21 1.85
CA GLY A 149 8.84 -6.51 0.90
C GLY A 149 9.38 -7.38 -0.22
N ARG A 150 9.35 -8.72 -0.14
CA ARG A 150 9.71 -9.57 -1.29
C ARG A 150 8.64 -9.55 -2.38
N VAL A 151 7.37 -9.36 -2.00
CA VAL A 151 6.22 -9.41 -2.91
C VAL A 151 5.65 -8.03 -3.21
N ALA A 152 5.37 -7.24 -2.18
CA ALA A 152 4.74 -5.94 -2.29
C ALA A 152 5.73 -4.87 -2.77
N ASP A 153 5.24 -3.98 -3.63
CA ASP A 153 6.00 -2.83 -4.11
C ASP A 153 5.84 -1.61 -3.20
N ILE A 154 4.71 -1.57 -2.48
CA ILE A 154 4.39 -0.56 -1.49
C ILE A 154 3.98 -1.24 -0.17
N ILE A 155 4.62 -0.87 0.94
CA ILE A 155 4.28 -1.33 2.28
C ILE A 155 3.41 -0.26 2.95
N GLN A 156 2.20 -0.62 3.36
CA GLN A 156 1.29 0.30 4.03
C GLN A 156 1.41 0.18 5.55
N ILE A 157 1.57 1.32 6.23
CA ILE A 157 1.56 1.41 7.69
C ILE A 157 0.16 1.85 8.14
N PRO A 158 -0.56 1.03 8.94
CA PRO A 158 -1.87 1.39 9.48
C PRO A 158 -1.85 2.67 10.31
N ALA A 159 -2.98 3.37 10.34
CA ALA A 159 -3.11 4.67 11.02
C ALA A 159 -2.79 4.59 12.52
N PHE A 160 -3.19 3.52 13.20
CA PHE A 160 -2.88 3.30 14.62
C PHE A 160 -1.40 2.97 14.89
N LEU A 161 -0.67 2.52 13.86
CA LEU A 161 0.73 2.13 13.96
C LEU A 161 1.69 3.18 13.37
N CYS A 162 1.18 4.32 12.91
CA CYS A 162 1.95 5.33 12.17
C CYS A 162 3.09 6.02 12.96
N ARG A 163 3.24 5.73 14.25
CA ARG A 163 4.30 6.26 15.13
C ARG A 163 5.12 5.16 15.81
N GLN A 164 5.00 3.91 15.38
CA GLN A 164 5.79 2.80 15.92
C GLN A 164 7.17 2.79 15.26
N THR A 165 8.18 3.32 15.95
CA THR A 165 9.53 3.52 15.40
C THR A 165 10.12 2.25 14.81
N ASP A 166 10.08 1.14 15.54
CA ASP A 166 10.68 -0.12 15.08
C ASP A 166 10.00 -0.67 13.83
N LEU A 167 8.67 -0.53 13.73
CA LEU A 167 7.91 -0.90 12.53
C LEU A 167 8.31 -0.02 11.34
N LEU A 168 8.43 1.29 11.54
CA LEU A 168 8.82 2.23 10.48
C LEU A 168 10.25 1.99 10.01
N VAL A 169 11.17 1.72 10.93
CA VAL A 169 12.57 1.38 10.60
C VAL A 169 12.62 0.05 9.84
N SER A 170 11.86 -0.96 10.28
CA SER A 170 11.80 -2.25 9.57
C SER A 170 11.23 -2.10 8.16
N ALA A 171 10.14 -1.33 8.00
CA ALA A 171 9.58 -1.03 6.69
C ALA A 171 10.57 -0.28 5.78
N ALA A 172 11.30 0.71 6.32
CA ALA A 172 12.30 1.45 5.57
C ALA A 172 13.47 0.57 5.09
N LYS A 173 13.92 -0.38 5.92
CA LYS A 173 15.00 -1.32 5.58
C LYS A 173 14.69 -2.21 4.38
N THR A 174 13.42 -2.39 4.03
CA THR A 174 13.01 -3.17 2.85
C THR A 174 13.34 -2.50 1.51
N GLY A 175 13.64 -1.19 1.52
CA GLY A 175 13.84 -0.40 0.31
C GLY A 175 12.57 -0.20 -0.54
N LYS A 176 11.39 -0.59 -0.05
CA LYS A 176 10.10 -0.40 -0.74
C LYS A 176 9.52 0.99 -0.46
N ILE A 177 8.54 1.39 -1.28
CA ILE A 177 7.75 2.60 -1.00
C ILE A 177 6.95 2.36 0.28
N VAL A 178 6.94 3.33 1.20
CA VAL A 178 6.17 3.23 2.44
C VAL A 178 4.96 4.17 2.39
N ASN A 179 3.75 3.60 2.43
CA ASN A 179 2.49 4.35 2.50
C ASN A 179 2.00 4.48 3.94
N ILE A 180 2.20 5.64 4.57
CA ILE A 180 1.84 5.86 5.97
C ILE A 180 0.44 6.46 6.06
N LYS A 181 -0.52 5.70 6.63
CA LYS A 181 -1.84 6.27 6.95
C LYS A 181 -1.71 7.23 8.12
N LYS A 182 -2.19 8.47 7.97
CA LYS A 182 -2.19 9.45 9.06
C LYS A 182 -3.12 8.96 10.16
N GLY A 183 -2.60 8.81 11.38
CA GLY A 183 -3.39 8.53 12.58
C GLY A 183 -4.50 9.56 12.76
N GLN A 184 -5.72 9.11 13.07
CA GLN A 184 -6.85 10.02 13.34
C GLN A 184 -6.59 10.93 14.55
N PHE A 185 -5.73 10.50 15.46
CA PHE A 185 -5.26 11.22 16.65
C PHE A 185 -4.09 12.18 16.37
N CYS A 186 -3.53 12.19 15.15
CA CYS A 186 -2.47 13.12 14.78
C CYS A 186 -3.07 14.48 14.44
N ALA A 187 -2.57 15.56 15.06
CA ALA A 187 -3.00 16.94 14.81
C ALA A 187 -3.11 17.27 13.31
N SER A 188 -4.13 18.03 12.91
CA SER A 188 -4.21 18.58 11.55
C SER A 188 -3.04 19.53 11.36
N SER A 189 -2.05 19.08 10.59
CA SER A 189 -0.99 19.93 10.06
C SER A 189 -1.52 20.74 8.89
#